data_AF-A0AAU8MMN9-F1
#
_entry.id   AF-A0AAU8MMN9-F1
#
_cell.length_a   1.000
_cell.length_b   1.000
_cell.length_c   1.000
_cell.angle_alpha   90.00
_cell.angle_beta   90.00
_cell.angle_gamma   90.00
#
_symmetry.space_group_name_H-M   'P 1'
#
loop_
_entity.id
_entity.type
_entity.pdbx_description
1 polymer ?
#
loop_
_entity_poly.entity_id
_entity_poly.type
_entity_poly.pdbx_seq_one_letter_code
_entity_poly.pdbx_strand_id
1 'polypeptide(L)'
;MRPKPGTWTFETEPLRRAQARWWLEDARDALREDPLFFIDWWHGRYPLLNLRAPAAVDDGRLKWWRKKAREEALPPVLLWYLSCLNGYVIVDGHLRLQAALLEDRPPSFLVAYSAYEQAVRPDPAAQRAILDSYERHARELALRLPQRRPIGTESINATLIAAFDDRPLLLPRSYGWATRRPEAQWLDEVRARLAAIGRSEAMDEFAAR
;
A
#
# COMPACT_ATOMS: atom_id res chain seq x y z
N MET A 1 -10.99 12.25 8.42
CA MET A 1 -11.46 11.00 9.06
C MET A 1 -10.59 10.79 10.29
N ARG A 2 -11.14 10.62 11.50
CA ARG A 2 -10.31 10.35 12.70
C ARG A 2 -9.82 8.90 12.63
N PRO A 3 -8.53 8.60 12.88
CA PRO A 3 -8.02 7.23 12.90
C PRO A 3 -8.74 6.43 14.01
N LYS A 4 -9.12 5.19 13.71
CA LYS A 4 -9.70 4.28 14.70
C LYS A 4 -8.60 3.89 15.72
N PRO A 5 -8.95 3.62 16.99
CA PRO A 5 -7.99 3.11 17.97
C PRO A 5 -7.34 1.82 17.45
N GLY A 6 -6.00 1.76 17.47
CA GLY A 6 -5.24 0.61 16.97
C GLY A 6 -4.86 0.66 15.49
N THR A 7 -5.35 1.64 14.73
CA THR A 7 -4.98 1.82 13.32
C THR A 7 -3.70 2.65 13.21
N TRP A 8 -2.64 1.99 12.75
CA TRP A 8 -1.35 2.63 12.46
C TRP A 8 -1.30 2.97 10.98
N THR A 9 -1.53 4.23 10.62
CA THR A 9 -1.32 4.69 9.23
C THR A 9 0.08 5.24 9.07
N PHE A 10 0.77 4.85 8.01
CA PHE A 10 1.97 5.54 7.56
C PHE A 10 1.72 6.11 6.17
N GLU A 11 2.24 7.31 5.93
CA GLU A 11 2.27 7.92 4.62
C GLU A 11 3.74 8.06 4.22
N THR A 12 4.07 7.67 2.99
CA THR A 12 5.39 7.97 2.44
C THR A 12 5.37 9.40 1.90
N GLU A 13 6.48 10.13 2.04
CA GLU A 13 6.66 11.32 1.20
C GLU A 13 6.53 10.93 -0.29
N PRO A 14 5.95 11.79 -1.13
CA PRO A 14 5.73 11.48 -2.53
C PRO A 14 7.07 11.28 -3.26
N LEU A 15 7.46 10.01 -3.41
CA LEU A 15 8.61 9.57 -4.19
C LEU A 15 8.25 9.72 -5.68
N ARG A 16 8.37 10.96 -6.19
CA ARG A 16 7.95 11.37 -7.55
C ARG A 16 6.44 11.22 -7.76
N ARG A 17 5.94 11.50 -8.98
CA ARG A 17 4.53 11.39 -9.42
C ARG A 17 3.89 9.99 -9.23
N ALA A 18 4.51 9.08 -8.47
CA ALA A 18 3.87 7.89 -7.96
C ALA A 18 2.72 8.31 -7.02
N GLN A 19 1.50 8.34 -7.55
CA GLN A 19 0.26 8.57 -6.80
C GLN A 19 -0.10 7.43 -5.84
N ALA A 20 0.78 6.45 -5.64
CA ALA A 20 0.55 5.40 -4.67
C ALA A 20 0.69 5.98 -3.26
N ARG A 21 -0.43 6.49 -2.73
CA ARG A 21 -0.60 6.67 -1.29
C ARG A 21 -0.69 5.28 -0.70
N TRP A 22 0.37 4.88 0.00
CA TRP A 22 0.44 3.62 0.70
C TRP A 22 -0.28 3.77 2.03
N TRP A 23 -1.18 2.83 2.31
CA TRP A 23 -1.85 2.73 3.59
C TRP A 23 -1.55 1.36 4.14
N LEU A 24 -1.39 1.27 5.45
CA LEU A 24 -1.38 0.01 6.17
C LEU A 24 -2.37 0.15 7.30
N GLU A 25 -3.10 -0.91 7.56
CA GLU A 25 -4.05 -0.97 8.67
C GLU A 25 -3.69 -2.16 9.55
N ASP A 26 -3.98 -2.03 10.84
CA ASP A 26 -3.98 -3.13 11.81
C ASP A 26 -2.69 -3.98 11.82
N ALA A 27 -1.51 -3.33 11.91
CA ALA A 27 -0.21 -4.01 11.96
C ALA A 27 -0.11 -5.11 13.05
N ARG A 28 -0.94 -5.04 14.09
CA ARG A 28 -1.03 -6.06 15.15
C ARG A 28 -1.61 -7.38 14.67
N ASP A 29 -2.44 -7.38 13.62
CA ASP A 29 -2.99 -8.61 13.04
C ASP A 29 -1.89 -9.51 12.47
N ALA A 30 -0.76 -8.92 12.06
CA ALA A 30 0.43 -9.67 11.66
C ALA A 30 1.03 -10.53 12.79
N LEU A 31 0.69 -10.26 14.05
CA LEU A 31 1.18 -11.01 15.21
C LEU A 31 0.15 -12.01 15.77
N ARG A 32 -0.93 -12.30 15.03
CA ARG A 32 -1.90 -13.30 15.46
C ARG A 32 -1.25 -14.68 15.53
N GLU A 33 -1.64 -15.44 16.55
CA GLU A 33 -1.24 -16.84 16.68
C GLU A 33 -1.95 -17.71 15.64
N ASP A 34 -3.18 -17.36 15.28
CA ASP A 34 -3.93 -18.01 14.21
C ASP A 34 -3.34 -17.65 12.84
N PRO A 35 -2.77 -18.62 12.09
CA PRO A 35 -2.11 -18.36 10.83
C PRO A 35 -3.09 -18.26 9.64
N LEU A 36 -4.39 -18.50 9.84
CA LEU A 36 -5.38 -18.44 8.78
C LEU A 36 -5.98 -17.03 8.67
N PHE A 37 -5.90 -16.44 7.48
CA PHE A 37 -6.45 -15.13 7.18
C PHE A 37 -7.21 -15.14 5.86
N PHE A 38 -8.44 -14.62 5.88
CA PHE A 38 -9.20 -14.37 4.66
C PHE A 38 -8.89 -12.96 4.17
N ILE A 39 -8.40 -12.88 2.95
CA ILE A 39 -8.10 -11.61 2.30
C ILE A 39 -9.28 -11.27 1.38
N ASP A 40 -9.98 -10.19 1.72
CA ASP A 40 -11.00 -9.63 0.85
C ASP A 40 -10.39 -8.52 -0.01
N TRP A 41 -10.36 -8.74 -1.32
CA TRP A 41 -9.79 -7.81 -2.29
C TRP A 41 -10.59 -6.50 -2.44
N TRP A 42 -11.87 -6.44 -2.05
CA TRP A 42 -12.78 -5.32 -2.38
C TRP A 42 -12.95 -4.29 -1.26
N HIS A 43 -12.49 -4.57 -0.04
CA HIS A 43 -12.78 -3.74 1.13
C HIS A 43 -11.70 -2.69 1.49
N GLY A 44 -10.73 -2.44 0.61
CA GLY A 44 -9.77 -1.34 0.77
C GLY A 44 -8.85 -1.48 1.99
N ARG A 45 -8.82 -2.65 2.63
CA ARG A 45 -7.86 -2.99 3.67
C ARG A 45 -6.57 -3.45 3.02
N TYR A 46 -5.44 -2.94 3.51
CA TYR A 46 -4.11 -3.35 3.08
C TYR A 46 -3.48 -4.24 4.17
N PRO A 47 -3.76 -5.56 4.18
CA PRO A 47 -3.33 -6.42 5.26
C PRO A 47 -1.80 -6.53 5.32
N LEU A 48 -1.28 -6.70 6.53
CA LEU A 48 0.12 -7.02 6.76
C LEU A 48 0.28 -8.50 7.05
N LEU A 49 0.76 -9.24 6.05
CA LEU A 49 0.94 -10.69 6.13
C LEU A 49 2.31 -11.02 6.70
N ASN A 50 2.28 -11.83 7.76
CA ASN A 50 3.47 -12.32 8.41
C ASN A 50 3.80 -13.73 7.87
N LEU A 51 5.03 -13.90 7.38
CA LEU A 51 5.48 -15.18 6.83
C LEU A 51 5.96 -16.16 7.91
N ARG A 52 6.05 -15.71 9.17
CA ARG A 52 6.51 -16.53 10.30
C ARG A 52 5.58 -16.38 11.48
N ALA A 53 5.39 -17.47 12.22
CA ALA A 53 4.72 -17.40 13.51
C ALA A 53 5.42 -16.38 14.42
N PRO A 54 4.68 -15.65 15.26
CA PRO A 54 5.26 -14.79 16.29
C PRO A 54 6.23 -15.57 17.17
N ALA A 55 7.33 -14.92 17.57
CA ALA A 55 8.27 -15.56 18.48
C ALA A 55 7.70 -15.62 19.91
N ALA A 56 8.13 -16.63 20.66
CA ALA A 56 7.81 -16.72 22.08
C ALA A 56 8.39 -15.52 22.85
N VAL A 57 7.71 -15.11 23.92
CA VAL A 57 8.08 -13.91 24.72
C VAL A 57 9.48 -14.03 25.34
N ASP A 58 9.94 -15.25 25.59
CA ASP A 58 11.23 -15.56 26.17
C ASP A 58 12.38 -15.68 25.15
N ASP A 59 12.10 -15.59 23.85
CA ASP A 59 13.09 -15.64 22.77
C ASP A 59 14.19 -14.58 22.97
N GLY A 60 15.45 -15.02 22.94
CA GLY A 60 16.61 -14.18 23.20
C GLY A 60 16.79 -13.05 22.17
N ARG A 61 16.49 -13.31 20.89
CA ARG A 61 16.56 -12.28 19.85
C ARG A 61 15.42 -11.27 20.00
N LEU A 62 14.21 -11.73 20.34
CA LEU A 62 13.09 -10.84 20.62
C LEU A 62 13.41 -9.91 21.82
N LYS A 63 13.96 -10.46 22.91
CA LYS A 63 14.40 -9.66 24.07
C LYS A 63 15.41 -8.57 23.68
N TRP A 64 16.37 -8.90 22.83
CA TRP A 64 17.34 -7.93 22.31
C TRP A 64 16.68 -6.85 21.45
N TRP A 65 15.76 -7.22 20.55
CA TRP A 65 15.03 -6.24 19.75
C TRP A 65 14.09 -5.36 20.58
N ARG A 66 13.47 -5.89 21.64
CA ARG A 66 12.69 -5.10 22.60
C ARG A 66 13.55 -4.07 23.32
N LYS A 67 14.79 -4.42 23.69
CA LYS A 67 15.77 -3.45 24.20
C LYS A 67 16.04 -2.35 23.16
N LYS A 68 16.28 -2.70 21.89
CA LYS A 68 16.49 -1.73 20.81
C LYS A 68 15.27 -0.84 20.54
N ALA A 69 14.05 -1.37 20.71
CA ALA A 69 12.82 -0.60 20.61
C ALA A 69 12.72 0.48 21.70
N ARG A 70 13.06 0.13 22.95
CA ARG A 70 13.10 1.11 24.04
C ARG A 70 14.15 2.19 23.84
N GLU A 71 15.27 1.85 23.19
CA GLU A 71 16.35 2.77 22.79
C GLU A 71 16.00 3.61 21.54
N GLU A 72 14.81 3.44 20.94
CA GLU A 72 14.39 4.11 19.69
C GLU A 72 15.37 3.84 18.52
N ALA A 73 16.04 2.70 18.55
CA ALA A 73 17.09 2.31 17.61
C ALA A 73 16.70 1.12 16.72
N LEU A 74 15.40 0.89 16.52
CA LEU A 74 14.92 -0.17 15.62
C LEU A 74 15.13 0.23 14.15
N PRO A 75 15.85 -0.58 13.35
CA PRO A 75 15.87 -0.39 11.91
C PRO A 75 14.50 -0.70 11.29
N PRO A 76 14.16 -0.13 10.12
CA PRO A 76 12.84 -0.26 9.52
C PRO A 76 12.51 -1.70 9.07
N VAL A 77 11.27 -2.12 9.28
CA VAL A 77 10.73 -3.42 8.82
C VAL A 77 10.59 -3.38 7.30
N LEU A 78 11.14 -4.38 6.61
CA LEU A 78 11.10 -4.47 5.15
C LEU A 78 9.80 -5.16 4.72
N LEU A 79 8.97 -4.40 4.02
CA LEU A 79 7.71 -4.85 3.46
C LEU A 79 7.83 -5.00 1.95
N TRP A 80 7.12 -5.97 1.39
CA TRP A 80 6.89 -6.08 -0.05
C TRP A 80 5.40 -5.97 -0.32
N TYR A 81 5.00 -4.92 -1.05
CA TYR A 81 3.63 -4.80 -1.52
C TYR A 81 3.38 -5.76 -2.69
N LEU A 82 2.33 -6.57 -2.56
CA LEU A 82 1.84 -7.46 -3.60
C LEU A 82 0.47 -7.00 -4.08
N SER A 83 0.40 -6.52 -5.32
CA SER A 83 -0.85 -6.02 -5.90
C SER A 83 -1.90 -7.13 -6.03
N CYS A 84 -1.48 -8.38 -6.23
CA CYS A 84 -2.38 -9.54 -6.28
C CYS A 84 -2.99 -9.91 -4.93
N LEU A 85 -2.51 -9.35 -3.81
CA LEU A 85 -3.12 -9.52 -2.49
C LEU A 85 -3.74 -8.21 -1.99
N ASN A 86 -3.54 -7.12 -2.73
CA ASN A 86 -3.76 -5.75 -2.28
C ASN A 86 -3.20 -5.51 -0.85
N GLY A 87 -2.02 -6.05 -0.55
CA GLY A 87 -1.48 -6.10 0.80
C GLY A 87 0.03 -6.21 0.84
N TYR A 88 0.58 -6.20 2.05
CA TYR A 88 2.03 -6.27 2.28
C TYR A 88 2.41 -7.61 2.85
N VAL A 89 3.59 -8.07 2.48
CA VAL A 89 4.25 -9.22 3.08
C VAL A 89 5.49 -8.73 3.82
N ILE A 90 5.68 -9.20 5.06
CA ILE A 90 6.93 -8.94 5.79
C ILE A 90 8.03 -9.80 5.19
N VAL A 91 8.99 -9.18 4.52
CA VAL A 91 10.17 -9.88 3.98
C VAL A 91 11.23 -10.03 5.06
N ASP A 92 11.47 -8.96 5.81
CA ASP A 92 12.43 -8.96 6.93
C ASP A 92 11.98 -8.01 8.04
N GLY A 93 12.41 -8.29 9.27
CA GLY A 93 12.06 -7.48 10.44
C GLY A 93 10.87 -7.99 11.24
N HIS A 94 10.54 -9.28 11.14
CA HIS A 94 9.47 -9.95 11.89
C HIS A 94 9.58 -9.70 13.41
N LEU A 95 10.76 -9.95 13.99
CA LEU A 95 11.02 -9.70 15.41
C LEU A 95 11.05 -8.21 15.76
N ARG A 96 11.39 -7.34 14.80
CA ARG A 96 11.43 -5.88 15.00
C ARG A 96 10.02 -5.31 15.07
N LEU A 97 9.13 -5.78 14.21
CA LEU A 97 7.70 -5.48 14.28
C LEU A 97 7.14 -5.96 15.62
N GLN A 98 7.40 -7.22 15.99
CA GLN A 98 6.93 -7.78 17.26
C GLN A 98 7.45 -6.99 18.47
N ALA A 99 8.74 -6.65 18.48
CA ALA A 99 9.34 -5.85 19.53
C ALA A 99 8.74 -4.44 19.62
N ALA A 100 8.56 -3.74 18.50
CA ALA A 100 7.95 -2.42 18.47
C ALA A 100 6.53 -2.46 19.06
N LEU A 101 5.72 -3.43 18.62
CA LEU A 101 4.33 -3.57 19.06
C LEU A 101 4.19 -4.00 20.53
N LEU A 102 5.13 -4.79 21.07
CA LEU A 102 5.17 -5.17 22.49
C LEU A 102 5.64 -4.03 23.42
N GLU A 103 6.47 -3.12 22.90
CA GLU A 103 6.92 -1.93 23.64
C GLU A 103 6.05 -0.69 23.36
N ASP A 104 4.93 -0.87 22.64
CA ASP A 104 4.01 0.19 22.20
C ASP A 104 4.71 1.37 21.51
N ARG A 105 5.72 1.05 20.70
CA ARG A 105 6.48 2.02 19.89
C ARG A 105 6.05 1.96 18.42
N PRO A 106 6.00 3.09 17.70
CA PRO A 106 5.74 3.09 16.26
C PRO A 106 6.85 2.35 15.49
N PRO A 107 6.56 1.27 14.75
CA PRO A 107 7.52 0.69 13.84
C PRO A 107 7.76 1.62 12.64
N SER A 108 9.00 1.66 12.16
CA SER A 108 9.32 2.25 10.85
C SER A 108 9.26 1.19 9.77
N PHE A 109 8.82 1.56 8.56
CA PHE A 109 8.66 0.64 7.43
C PHE A 109 9.46 1.11 6.21
N LEU A 110 10.00 0.15 5.49
CA LEU A 110 10.55 0.34 4.15
C LEU A 110 9.75 -0.55 3.19
N VAL A 111 9.01 0.05 2.25
CA VAL A 111 8.13 -0.67 1.33
C VAL A 111 8.81 -0.82 -0.03
N ALA A 112 9.06 -2.05 -0.43
CA ALA A 112 9.40 -2.41 -1.79
C ALA A 112 8.13 -2.75 -2.58
N TYR A 113 8.08 -2.36 -3.85
CA TYR A 113 7.04 -2.79 -4.78
C TYR A 113 7.63 -2.88 -6.18
N SER A 114 7.05 -3.75 -7.01
CA SER A 114 7.40 -3.82 -8.43
C SER A 114 6.71 -2.66 -9.15
N ALA A 115 7.51 -1.78 -9.75
CA ALA A 115 7.02 -0.62 -10.46
C ALA A 115 6.89 -0.91 -11.95
N TYR A 116 5.71 -0.62 -12.50
CA TYR A 116 5.45 -0.65 -13.93
C TYR A 116 5.27 0.78 -14.43
N GLU A 117 6.05 1.15 -15.44
CA GLU A 117 5.90 2.42 -16.14
C GLU A 117 4.78 2.31 -17.16
N GLN A 118 3.67 2.98 -16.88
CA GLN A 118 2.60 3.16 -17.83
C GLN A 118 2.80 4.49 -18.54
N ALA A 119 3.10 4.42 -19.85
CA ALA A 119 3.14 5.60 -20.69
C ALA A 119 1.80 6.34 -20.63
N VAL A 120 1.85 7.64 -20.38
CA VAL A 120 0.69 8.52 -20.47
C VAL A 120 0.76 9.25 -21.80
N ARG A 121 -0.35 9.26 -22.52
CA ARG A 121 -0.55 10.14 -23.66
C ARG A 121 -1.63 11.14 -23.28
N PRO A 122 -1.24 12.37 -22.91
CA PRO A 122 -2.22 13.42 -22.66
C PRO A 122 -3.12 13.59 -23.89
N ASP A 123 -4.41 13.82 -23.68
CA ASP A 123 -5.36 14.08 -24.76
C ASP A 123 -5.07 15.45 -25.39
N PRO A 124 -4.69 15.52 -26.68
CA PRO A 124 -4.42 16.79 -27.35
C PRO A 124 -5.64 17.73 -27.37
N ALA A 125 -6.87 17.20 -27.39
CA ALA A 125 -8.07 18.01 -27.36
C ALA A 125 -8.27 18.67 -25.99
N ALA A 126 -8.10 17.92 -24.89
CA ALA A 126 -8.10 18.47 -23.54
C ALA A 126 -7.01 19.53 -23.33
N GLN A 127 -5.79 19.29 -23.83
CA GLN A 127 -4.70 20.27 -23.80
C GLN A 127 -5.07 21.56 -24.52
N ARG A 128 -5.65 21.45 -25.72
CA ARG A 128 -6.12 22.61 -26.49
C ARG A 128 -7.19 23.39 -25.74
N ALA A 129 -8.19 22.70 -25.18
CA ALA A 129 -9.26 23.34 -24.42
C ALA A 129 -8.75 24.14 -23.20
N ILE A 130 -7.71 23.64 -22.53
CA ILE A 130 -7.04 24.33 -21.41
C ILE A 130 -6.34 25.60 -21.90
N LEU A 131 -5.54 25.51 -22.97
CA LEU A 131 -4.86 26.67 -23.55
C LEU A 131 -5.86 27.73 -24.03
N ASP A 132 -6.91 27.33 -24.75
CA ASP A 132 -7.96 28.23 -25.24
C ASP A 132 -8.68 28.92 -24.07
N SER A 133 -8.88 28.22 -22.95
CA SER A 133 -9.45 28.80 -21.73
C SER A 133 -8.56 29.90 -21.16
N TYR A 134 -7.25 29.67 -21.09
CA TYR A 134 -6.29 30.68 -20.61
C TYR A 134 -6.15 31.86 -21.55
N GLU A 135 -6.15 31.63 -22.87
CA GLU A 135 -6.14 32.70 -23.86
C GLU A 135 -7.40 33.57 -23.75
N ARG A 136 -8.59 32.95 -23.63
CA ARG A 136 -9.84 33.68 -23.39
C ARG A 136 -9.75 34.50 -22.11
N HIS A 137 -9.29 33.90 -21.02
CA HIS A 137 -9.14 34.60 -19.74
C HIS A 137 -8.18 35.80 -19.84
N ALA A 138 -7.04 35.65 -20.52
CA ALA A 138 -6.10 36.74 -20.75
C ALA A 138 -6.72 37.90 -21.56
N ARG A 139 -7.51 37.58 -22.60
CA ARG A 139 -8.25 38.59 -23.39
C ARG A 139 -9.29 39.32 -22.53
N GLU A 140 -10.04 38.60 -21.71
CA GLU A 140 -11.04 39.18 -20.80
C GLU A 140 -10.40 40.14 -19.77
N LEU A 141 -9.22 39.80 -19.25
CA LEU A 141 -8.45 40.68 -18.36
C LEU A 141 -7.93 41.93 -19.09
N ALA A 142 -7.43 41.78 -20.32
CA ALA A 142 -6.96 42.91 -21.13
C ALA A 142 -8.10 43.90 -21.43
N LEU A 143 -9.32 43.41 -21.59
CA LEU A 143 -10.54 44.22 -21.78
C LEU A 143 -11.11 44.81 -20.48
N ARG A 144 -10.48 44.54 -19.32
CA ARG A 144 -10.93 45.01 -17.99
C ARG A 144 -12.39 44.69 -17.69
N LEU A 145 -12.87 43.52 -18.11
CA LEU A 145 -14.24 43.11 -17.85
C LEU A 145 -14.54 43.07 -16.35
N PRO A 146 -15.67 43.65 -15.89
CA PRO A 146 -16.03 43.66 -14.48
C PRO A 146 -16.20 42.20 -13.99
N GLN A 147 -15.73 41.93 -12.77
CA GLN A 147 -15.72 40.62 -12.10
C GLN A 147 -14.61 39.63 -12.52
N ARG A 148 -13.77 39.93 -13.52
CA ARG A 148 -12.61 39.07 -13.85
C ARG A 148 -11.38 39.46 -13.04
N ARG A 149 -10.77 38.46 -12.40
CA ARG A 149 -9.55 38.61 -11.60
C ARG A 149 -8.44 37.75 -12.20
N PRO A 150 -7.17 38.20 -12.14
CA PRO A 150 -6.04 37.39 -12.57
C PRO A 150 -6.01 36.04 -11.83
N ILE A 151 -5.82 34.95 -12.57
CA ILE A 151 -5.47 33.66 -11.97
C ILE A 151 -4.01 33.75 -11.51
N GLY A 152 -3.73 33.28 -10.29
CA GLY A 152 -2.37 33.23 -9.76
C GLY A 152 -1.48 32.34 -10.62
N THR A 153 -0.23 32.76 -10.83
CA THR A 153 0.76 32.05 -11.65
C THR A 153 0.95 30.60 -11.21
N GLU A 154 0.92 30.33 -9.91
CA GLU A 154 1.04 28.98 -9.34
C GLU A 154 -0.10 28.06 -9.79
N SER A 155 -1.33 28.57 -9.85
CA SER A 155 -2.49 27.80 -10.33
C SER A 155 -2.39 27.52 -11.82
N ILE A 156 -1.94 28.49 -12.62
CA ILE A 156 -1.71 28.29 -14.07
C ILE A 156 -0.62 27.23 -14.26
N ASN A 157 0.50 27.36 -13.56
CA ASN A 157 1.61 26.42 -13.62
C ASN A 157 1.15 25.01 -13.22
N ALA A 158 0.41 24.86 -12.12
CA ALA A 158 -0.09 23.57 -11.65
C ALA A 158 -0.97 22.89 -12.70
N THR A 159 -1.90 23.63 -13.32
CA THR A 159 -2.77 23.08 -14.37
C THR A 159 -2.01 22.75 -15.65
N LEU A 160 -1.09 23.60 -16.10
CA LEU A 160 -0.27 23.32 -17.29
C LEU A 160 0.65 22.12 -17.06
N ILE A 161 1.31 22.03 -15.90
CA ILE A 161 2.11 20.87 -15.51
C ILE A 161 1.22 19.62 -15.46
N ALA A 162 0.00 19.69 -14.91
CA ALA A 162 -0.90 18.53 -14.89
C ALA A 162 -1.32 18.09 -16.31
N ALA A 163 -1.60 19.03 -17.21
CA ALA A 163 -2.13 18.76 -18.55
C ALA A 163 -1.07 18.32 -19.58
N PHE A 164 0.17 18.79 -19.44
CA PHE A 164 1.23 18.57 -20.43
C PHE A 164 2.31 17.60 -19.98
N ASP A 165 2.32 17.19 -18.72
CA ASP A 165 3.29 16.22 -18.25
C ASP A 165 2.92 14.81 -18.71
N ASP A 166 3.74 14.33 -19.63
CA ASP A 166 3.68 13.05 -20.32
C ASP A 166 4.63 12.00 -19.71
N ARG A 167 5.28 12.31 -18.58
CA ARG A 167 6.13 11.35 -17.88
C ARG A 167 5.31 10.12 -17.51
N PRO A 168 5.87 8.89 -17.65
CA PRO A 168 5.16 7.67 -17.31
C PRO A 168 4.65 7.68 -15.87
N LEU A 169 3.45 7.11 -15.67
CA LEU A 169 2.95 6.80 -14.34
C LEU A 169 3.67 5.56 -13.82
N LEU A 170 4.18 5.64 -12.60
CA LEU A 170 4.67 4.48 -11.86
C LEU A 170 3.50 3.83 -11.13
N LEU A 171 3.11 2.64 -11.57
CA LEU A 171 2.03 1.87 -10.97
C LEU A 171 2.60 0.62 -10.29
N PRO A 172 2.12 0.25 -9.10
CA PRO A 172 2.53 -1.00 -8.49
C PRO A 172 1.90 -2.17 -9.23
N ARG A 173 2.74 -3.06 -9.74
CA ARG A 173 2.30 -4.24 -10.48
C ARG A 173 3.12 -5.46 -10.08
N SER A 174 2.46 -6.43 -9.47
CA SER A 174 3.01 -7.75 -9.24
C SER A 174 2.73 -8.66 -10.42
N TYR A 175 3.74 -9.43 -10.82
CA TYR A 175 3.61 -10.48 -11.83
C TYR A 175 3.52 -11.83 -11.14
N GLY A 176 2.67 -12.70 -11.67
CA GLY A 176 2.57 -14.09 -11.25
C GLY A 176 2.52 -14.99 -12.48
N TRP A 177 2.93 -16.24 -12.31
CA TRP A 177 2.79 -17.26 -13.33
C TRP A 177 1.67 -18.20 -12.93
N ALA A 178 0.74 -18.45 -13.85
CA ALA A 178 -0.24 -19.51 -13.67
C ALA A 178 0.50 -20.86 -13.73
N THR A 179 0.28 -21.70 -12.74
CA THR A 179 0.72 -23.09 -12.79
C THR A 179 -0.21 -23.89 -13.69
N ARG A 180 0.30 -24.89 -14.41
CA ARG A 180 -0.52 -25.85 -15.18
C ARG A 180 -1.07 -26.98 -14.31
N ARG A 181 -0.82 -26.93 -12.99
CA ARG A 181 -1.34 -27.95 -12.06
C ARG A 181 -2.87 -27.92 -12.02
N PRO A 182 -3.54 -29.08 -11.95
CA PRO A 182 -4.99 -29.13 -11.82
C PRO A 182 -5.46 -28.44 -10.53
N GLU A 183 -6.63 -27.80 -10.58
CA GLU A 183 -7.26 -27.17 -9.42
C GLU A 183 -7.44 -28.15 -8.24
N ALA A 184 -7.81 -29.40 -8.53
CA ALA A 184 -7.95 -30.45 -7.52
C ALA A 184 -6.67 -30.64 -6.68
N GLN A 185 -5.50 -30.59 -7.31
CA GLN A 185 -4.22 -30.69 -6.61
C GLN A 185 -4.01 -29.50 -5.66
N TRP A 186 -4.36 -28.29 -6.10
CA TRP A 186 -4.26 -27.11 -5.24
C TRP A 186 -5.24 -27.19 -4.05
N LEU A 187 -6.47 -27.64 -4.28
CA LEU A 187 -7.46 -27.85 -3.21
C LEU A 187 -6.99 -28.89 -2.20
N ASP A 188 -6.32 -29.96 -2.65
CA ASP A 188 -5.75 -30.98 -1.75
C ASP A 188 -4.58 -30.43 -0.93
N GLU A 189 -3.70 -29.62 -1.52
CA GLU A 189 -2.62 -28.91 -0.80
C GLU A 189 -3.20 -27.98 0.28
N VAL A 190 -4.26 -27.22 -0.05
CA VAL A 190 -4.96 -26.35 0.91
C VAL A 190 -5.62 -27.16 2.02
N ARG A 191 -6.36 -28.23 1.70
CA ARG A 191 -6.96 -29.14 2.69
C ARG A 191 -5.92 -29.70 3.64
N ALA A 192 -4.81 -30.22 3.11
CA ALA A 192 -3.73 -30.78 3.91
C ALA A 192 -3.12 -29.71 4.82
N ARG A 193 -2.93 -28.48 4.32
CA ARG A 193 -2.41 -27.37 5.12
C ARG A 193 -3.36 -26.97 6.24
N LEU A 194 -4.67 -26.86 5.95
CA LEU A 194 -5.70 -26.54 6.94
C LEU A 194 -5.80 -27.62 8.02
N ALA A 195 -5.77 -28.90 7.63
CA ALA A 195 -5.74 -30.01 8.59
C ALA A 195 -4.50 -29.95 9.49
N ALA A 196 -3.32 -29.65 8.94
CA ALA A 196 -2.08 -29.53 9.69
C ALA A 196 -2.08 -28.37 10.72
N ILE A 197 -2.90 -27.34 10.51
CA ILE A 197 -3.08 -26.24 11.48
C ILE A 197 -4.36 -26.40 12.32
N GLY A 198 -5.08 -27.52 12.20
CA GLY A 198 -6.30 -27.79 12.96
C GLY A 198 -7.50 -26.92 12.56
N ARG A 199 -7.56 -26.48 11.29
CA ARG A 199 -8.57 -25.56 10.74
C ARG A 199 -9.33 -26.17 9.55
N SER A 200 -9.59 -27.47 9.59
CA SER A 200 -10.26 -28.19 8.49
C SER A 200 -11.65 -27.63 8.17
N GLU A 201 -12.36 -27.12 9.17
CA GLU A 201 -13.70 -26.51 9.04
C GLU A 201 -13.71 -25.27 8.14
N ALA A 202 -12.56 -24.60 7.97
CA ALA A 202 -12.46 -23.45 7.10
C ALA A 202 -12.67 -23.79 5.61
N MET A 203 -12.55 -25.07 5.22
CA MET A 203 -12.89 -25.49 3.87
C MET A 203 -14.38 -25.40 3.57
N ASP A 204 -15.23 -25.63 4.58
CA ASP A 204 -16.68 -25.55 4.40
C ASP A 204 -17.11 -24.09 4.20
N GLU A 205 -16.45 -23.16 4.90
CA GLU A 205 -16.61 -21.72 4.70
C GLU A 205 -16.16 -21.28 3.30
N PHE A 206 -15.07 -21.86 2.79
CA PHE A 206 -14.60 -21.60 1.43
C PHE A 206 -15.58 -22.13 0.37
N ALA A 207 -16.15 -23.32 0.56
CA ALA A 207 -17.07 -23.94 -0.39
C ALA A 207 -18.47 -23.30 -0.40
N ALA A 208 -18.85 -22.61 0.67
CA ALA A 208 -20.16 -21.96 0.81
C ALA A 208 -20.23 -20.54 0.23
N ARG A 209 -19.10 -19.97 -0.20
CA ARG A 209 -18.98 -18.62 -0.79
C ARG A 209 -18.87 -18.69 -2.31
#